data_AF-A0A9Q9YRN3-F1
#
_entry.id   AF-A0A9Q9YRN3-F1
#
_cell.length_a   1.000
_cell.length_b   1.000
_cell.length_c   1.000
_cell.angle_alpha   90.00
_cell.angle_beta   90.00
_cell.angle_gamma   90.00
#
_symmetry.space_group_name_H-M   'P 1'
#
loop_
_entity.id
_entity.type
_entity.pdbx_description
1 polymer ?
#
loop_
_entity_poly.entity_id
_entity_poly.type
_entity_poly.pdbx_seq_one_letter_code
_entity_poly.pdbx_strand_id
1 'polypeptide(L)'
;MWVGVLHHVTGEHTWALGECKHGPLLDDRDKELIESGSVAHERLAEIILDERWLKVVPKYLNFRSTADLESFHNHILMYASKRFSFSPPVYAARTMLAGLDYNHLLHRPARRKADGTIQYGKVCNKKSRKWRLYSLKVEKDYSYISDLQRAILLRRISANKGIPRSRTRRPDDPRQHGVLSGAPAPSTQELFQIQVSRGLGQSLPKQ
;
A
#
# COMPACT_ATOMS: atom_id res chain seq x y z
N MET A 1 -12.64 -22.65 10.15
CA MET A 1 -11.28 -22.62 9.53
C MET A 1 -10.21 -23.10 10.52
N TRP A 2 -10.16 -22.58 11.75
CA TRP A 2 -9.14 -22.97 12.73
C TRP A 2 -9.29 -24.38 13.31
N VAL A 3 -10.52 -24.86 13.50
CA VAL A 3 -10.81 -26.24 13.94
C VAL A 3 -10.25 -27.29 12.97
N GLY A 4 -10.11 -26.95 11.68
CA GLY A 4 -9.48 -27.82 10.68
C GLY A 4 -8.01 -28.17 10.97
N VAL A 5 -7.33 -27.40 11.83
CA VAL A 5 -5.96 -27.71 12.28
C VAL A 5 -5.93 -29.04 13.04
N LEU A 6 -6.96 -29.38 13.82
CA LEU A 6 -7.03 -30.63 14.57
C LEU A 6 -7.11 -31.86 13.67
N HIS A 7 -7.69 -31.71 12.49
CA HIS A 7 -7.74 -32.74 11.45
C HIS A 7 -6.43 -32.74 10.63
N HIS A 8 -5.91 -31.56 10.28
CA HIS A 8 -4.69 -31.44 9.48
C HIS A 8 -3.47 -32.09 10.15
N VAL A 9 -3.29 -31.89 11.47
CA VAL A 9 -2.14 -32.43 12.21
C VAL A 9 -2.19 -33.94 12.43
N THR A 10 -3.38 -34.55 12.31
CA THR A 10 -3.58 -36.01 12.36
C THR A 10 -3.55 -36.64 10.96
N GLY A 11 -3.33 -35.85 9.91
CA GLY A 11 -3.33 -36.31 8.52
C GLY A 11 -4.73 -36.42 7.90
N GLU A 12 -5.78 -36.02 8.61
CA GLU A 12 -7.14 -35.96 8.07
C GLU A 12 -7.33 -34.65 7.28
N HIS A 13 -7.29 -34.75 5.95
CA HIS A 13 -7.37 -33.59 5.07
C HIS A 13 -8.79 -33.20 4.63
N THR A 14 -9.79 -34.03 4.94
CA THR A 14 -11.21 -33.86 4.60
C THR A 14 -12.08 -34.24 5.78
N TRP A 15 -13.02 -33.38 6.18
CA TRP A 15 -13.96 -33.60 7.29
C TRP A 15 -15.32 -32.97 6.99
N ALA A 16 -16.32 -33.20 7.84
CA ALA A 16 -17.73 -32.83 7.60
C ALA A 16 -17.99 -31.34 7.28
N LEU A 17 -17.10 -30.44 7.72
CA LEU A 17 -17.27 -28.98 7.59
C LEU A 17 -16.17 -28.33 6.74
N GLY A 18 -15.32 -29.12 6.06
CA GLY A 18 -14.32 -28.55 5.17
C GLY A 18 -13.17 -29.48 4.81
N GLU A 19 -12.19 -28.89 4.13
CA GLU A 19 -11.00 -29.57 3.64
C GLU A 19 -9.77 -28.65 3.73
N CYS A 20 -8.59 -29.24 3.67
CA CYS A 20 -7.34 -28.50 3.62
C CYS A 20 -7.13 -27.84 2.25
N LYS A 21 -6.83 -26.53 2.24
CA LYS A 21 -6.59 -25.75 1.01
C LYS A 21 -5.12 -25.76 0.60
N HIS A 22 -4.65 -26.90 0.09
CA HIS A 22 -3.33 -27.03 -0.53
C HIS A 22 -3.38 -27.98 -1.73
N GLY A 23 -2.38 -27.92 -2.60
CA GLY A 23 -2.25 -28.85 -3.73
C GLY A 23 -1.93 -30.30 -3.29
N PRO A 24 -1.72 -31.21 -4.27
CA PRO A 24 -1.38 -32.60 -4.01
C PRO A 24 -0.19 -32.74 -3.06
N LEU A 25 -0.26 -33.71 -2.16
CA LEU A 25 0.83 -34.03 -1.24
C LEU A 25 1.83 -34.92 -1.98
N LEU A 26 3.11 -34.62 -1.85
CA LEU A 26 4.18 -35.53 -2.28
C LEU A 26 4.25 -36.70 -1.29
N ASP A 27 4.50 -37.91 -1.79
CA ASP A 27 4.53 -39.15 -0.99
C ASP A 27 5.65 -39.18 0.05
N ASP A 28 6.70 -38.39 -0.15
CA ASP A 28 7.88 -38.32 0.72
C ASP A 28 7.75 -37.18 1.74
N ARG A 29 6.89 -37.38 2.75
CA ARG A 29 6.71 -36.43 3.85
C ARG A 29 7.42 -36.91 5.11
N ASP A 30 8.58 -36.32 5.38
CA ASP A 30 9.27 -36.34 6.68
C ASP A 30 8.53 -35.49 7.75
N LYS A 31 7.22 -35.70 7.93
CA LYS A 31 6.45 -35.01 8.96
C LYS A 31 5.79 -36.03 9.87
N GLU A 32 6.28 -36.08 11.11
CA GLU A 32 5.58 -36.78 12.19
C GLU A 32 4.18 -36.17 12.37
N LEU A 33 3.16 -37.01 12.20
CA LEU A 33 1.78 -36.67 12.48
C LEU A 33 1.50 -36.85 13.97
N ILE A 34 0.59 -36.04 14.49
CA ILE A 34 0.12 -36.21 15.87
C ILE A 34 -0.91 -37.35 15.85
N GLU A 35 -0.72 -38.35 16.70
CA GLU A 35 -1.72 -39.41 16.87
C GLU A 35 -3.02 -38.82 17.44
N SER A 36 -4.15 -39.10 16.79
CA SER A 36 -5.47 -38.66 17.25
C SER A 36 -5.78 -39.25 18.62
N GLY A 37 -6.20 -38.40 19.57
CA GLY A 37 -6.45 -38.82 20.95
C GLY A 37 -5.19 -39.01 21.80
N SER A 38 -3.99 -38.72 21.28
CA SER A 38 -2.80 -38.61 22.12
C SER A 38 -2.90 -37.41 23.07
N VAL A 39 -2.11 -37.42 24.14
CA VAL A 39 -2.02 -36.27 25.07
C VAL A 39 -1.68 -34.98 24.32
N ALA A 40 -0.81 -35.06 23.30
CA ALA A 40 -0.47 -33.90 22.47
C ALA A 40 -1.68 -33.39 21.66
N HIS A 41 -2.49 -34.29 21.11
CA HIS A 41 -3.71 -33.94 20.37
C HIS A 41 -4.78 -33.33 21.28
N GLU A 42 -5.00 -33.89 22.46
CA GLU A 42 -5.96 -33.39 23.43
C GLU A 42 -5.58 -31.99 23.94
N ARG A 43 -4.31 -31.78 24.28
CA ARG A 43 -3.81 -30.45 24.68
C ARG A 43 -3.97 -29.43 23.56
N LEU A 44 -3.74 -29.84 22.32
CA LEU A 44 -3.98 -28.98 21.17
C LEU A 44 -5.49 -28.67 21.02
N ALA A 45 -6.36 -29.68 21.19
CA ALA A 45 -7.81 -29.49 21.14
C ALA A 45 -8.30 -28.51 22.20
N GLU A 46 -7.82 -28.59 23.44
CA GLU A 46 -8.11 -27.63 24.52
C GLU A 46 -7.82 -26.18 24.10
N ILE A 47 -6.67 -25.94 23.46
CA ILE A 47 -6.25 -24.61 23.01
C ILE A 47 -7.08 -24.14 21.79
N ILE A 48 -7.23 -25.01 20.80
CA ILE A 48 -7.88 -24.67 19.53
C ILE A 48 -9.38 -24.42 19.72
N LEU A 49 -10.02 -25.17 20.62
CA LEU A 49 -11.46 -25.10 20.89
C LEU A 49 -11.82 -24.13 22.04
N ASP A 50 -10.83 -23.49 22.68
CA ASP A 50 -11.08 -22.48 23.70
C ASP A 50 -11.97 -21.34 23.15
N GLU A 51 -13.07 -21.06 23.83
CA GLU A 51 -14.10 -20.14 23.35
C GLU A 51 -13.55 -18.71 23.23
N ARG A 52 -12.67 -18.32 24.17
CA ARG A 52 -12.02 -17.01 24.15
C ARG A 52 -11.06 -16.93 22.97
N TRP A 53 -10.25 -17.94 22.74
CA TRP A 53 -9.36 -18.03 21.60
C TRP A 53 -10.12 -17.93 20.28
N LEU A 54 -11.21 -18.69 20.09
CA LEU A 54 -12.02 -18.65 18.87
C LEU A 54 -12.60 -17.25 18.58
N LYS A 55 -12.90 -16.47 19.60
CA LYS A 55 -13.33 -15.06 19.47
C LYS A 55 -12.19 -14.12 19.05
N VAL A 56 -10.94 -14.39 19.44
CA VAL A 56 -9.80 -13.48 19.19
C VAL A 56 -8.97 -13.90 17.96
N VAL A 57 -8.90 -15.18 17.63
CA VAL A 57 -8.07 -15.71 16.52
C VAL A 57 -8.32 -15.00 15.18
N PRO A 58 -9.53 -14.57 14.78
CA PRO A 58 -9.72 -13.83 13.53
C PRO A 58 -8.96 -12.50 13.46
N LYS A 59 -8.64 -11.90 14.61
CA LYS A 59 -7.84 -10.67 14.72
C LYS A 59 -6.35 -10.93 14.41
N TYR A 60 -5.86 -12.13 14.72
CA TYR A 60 -4.46 -12.51 14.51
C TYR A 60 -4.22 -13.23 13.17
N LEU A 61 -5.23 -13.92 12.63
CA LEU A 61 -5.15 -14.57 11.31
C LEU A 61 -4.95 -13.54 10.19
N ASN A 62 -5.44 -12.31 10.38
CA ASN A 62 -5.06 -11.17 9.57
C ASN A 62 -3.73 -10.60 10.06
N PHE A 63 -2.65 -11.40 10.05
CA PHE A 63 -1.28 -10.94 10.25
C PHE A 63 -0.88 -10.05 9.04
N ARG A 64 -1.55 -8.92 8.89
CA ARG A 64 -1.31 -7.95 7.84
C ARG A 64 -0.14 -7.10 8.28
N SER A 65 1.06 -7.60 7.99
CA SER A 65 2.19 -6.69 7.87
C SER A 65 1.76 -5.57 6.93
N THR A 66 1.71 -4.34 7.45
CA THR A 66 1.46 -3.15 6.62
C THR A 66 2.71 -2.74 5.86
N ALA A 67 3.82 -3.48 5.96
CA ALA A 67 5.10 -3.11 5.36
C ALA A 67 5.00 -2.85 3.85
N ASP A 68 4.26 -3.68 3.10
CA ASP A 68 4.10 -3.49 1.66
C ASP A 68 3.25 -2.26 1.34
N LEU A 69 2.18 -2.06 2.12
CA LEU A 69 1.29 -0.89 2.01
C LEU A 69 2.02 0.40 2.39
N GLU A 70 2.85 0.37 3.42
CA GLU A 70 3.72 1.47 3.84
C GLU A 70 4.81 1.76 2.79
N SER A 71 5.40 0.71 2.20
CA SER A 71 6.34 0.84 1.09
C SER A 71 5.71 1.54 -0.11
N PHE A 72 4.49 1.13 -0.49
CA PHE A 72 3.73 1.76 -1.57
C PHE A 72 3.35 3.22 -1.24
N HIS A 73 2.87 3.50 -0.03
CA HIS A 73 2.58 4.87 0.40
C HIS A 73 3.81 5.76 0.39
N ASN A 74 4.96 5.28 0.85
CA ASN A 74 6.23 6.01 0.77
C ASN A 74 6.62 6.30 -0.69
N HIS A 75 6.34 5.37 -1.60
CA HIS A 75 6.59 5.56 -3.01
C HIS A 75 5.65 6.63 -3.62
N ILE A 76 4.36 6.63 -3.26
CA ILE A 76 3.44 7.73 -3.62
C ILE A 76 3.99 9.07 -3.13
N LEU A 77 4.54 9.15 -1.91
CA LEU A 77 5.08 10.41 -1.37
C LEU A 77 6.30 10.94 -2.15
N MET A 78 7.05 10.08 -2.84
CA MET A 78 8.12 10.54 -3.75
C MET A 78 7.57 11.33 -4.93
N TYR A 79 6.43 10.90 -5.47
CA TYR A 79 5.76 11.57 -6.58
C TYR A 79 4.86 12.69 -6.09
N ALA A 80 3.99 12.46 -5.11
CA ALA A 80 3.01 13.40 -4.60
C ALA A 80 3.27 13.72 -3.12
N SER A 81 4.37 14.41 -2.85
CA SER A 81 4.74 14.84 -1.50
C SER A 81 3.67 15.72 -0.87
N LYS A 82 3.37 15.45 0.41
CA LYS A 82 2.41 16.24 1.22
C LYS A 82 2.83 17.69 1.46
N ARG A 83 4.09 18.03 1.15
CA ARG A 83 4.64 19.39 1.32
C ARG A 83 4.25 20.35 0.21
N PHE A 84 3.69 19.84 -0.89
CA PHE A 84 3.29 20.64 -2.04
C PHE A 84 1.80 20.52 -2.28
N SER A 85 1.17 21.64 -2.62
CA SER A 85 -0.23 21.67 -3.03
C SER A 85 -0.33 21.31 -4.51
N PHE A 86 -1.02 20.22 -4.82
CA PHE A 86 -1.31 19.82 -6.19
C PHE A 86 -2.79 20.03 -6.50
N SER A 87 -3.09 20.50 -7.71
CA SER A 87 -4.47 20.45 -8.18
C SER A 87 -4.93 18.99 -8.31
N PRO A 88 -6.23 18.68 -8.12
CA PRO A 88 -6.75 17.31 -8.21
C PRO A 88 -6.28 16.52 -9.45
N PRO A 89 -6.28 17.08 -10.68
CA PRO A 89 -5.83 16.32 -11.84
C PRO A 89 -4.32 16.07 -11.87
N VAL A 90 -3.52 16.99 -11.32
CA VAL A 90 -2.06 16.82 -11.21
C VAL A 90 -1.76 15.75 -10.15
N TYR A 91 -2.42 15.82 -9.00
CA TYR A 91 -2.28 14.80 -7.95
C TYR A 91 -2.63 13.41 -8.48
N ALA A 92 -3.79 13.27 -9.14
CA ALA A 92 -4.21 12.00 -9.74
C ALA A 92 -3.18 11.44 -10.73
N ALA A 93 -2.67 12.28 -11.64
CA ALA A 93 -1.65 11.84 -12.61
C ALA A 93 -0.34 11.38 -11.92
N ARG A 94 0.10 12.09 -10.87
CA ARG A 94 1.32 11.74 -10.12
C ARG A 94 1.15 10.44 -9.33
N THR A 95 -0.01 10.22 -8.72
CA THR A 95 -0.33 8.97 -8.01
C THR A 95 -0.42 7.79 -8.98
N MET A 96 -1.00 7.97 -10.18
CA MET A 96 -1.00 6.93 -11.22
C MET A 96 0.43 6.60 -11.67
N LEU A 97 1.28 7.61 -11.89
CA LEU A 97 2.67 7.39 -12.27
C LEU A 97 3.45 6.64 -11.18
N ALA A 98 3.23 6.97 -9.90
CA ALA A 98 3.80 6.23 -8.78
C ALA A 98 3.33 4.77 -8.76
N GLY A 99 2.06 4.51 -9.08
CA GLY A 99 1.52 3.15 -9.22
C GLY A 99 2.22 2.35 -10.33
N LEU A 100 2.40 2.97 -11.50
CA LEU A 100 3.11 2.34 -12.62
C LEU A 100 4.57 2.03 -12.28
N ASP A 101 5.29 3.00 -11.69
CA ASP A 101 6.69 2.82 -11.27
C ASP A 101 6.83 1.72 -10.19
N TYR A 102 5.98 1.77 -9.17
CA TYR A 102 5.97 0.75 -8.10
C TYR A 102 5.75 -0.65 -8.67
N ASN A 103 4.73 -0.82 -9.52
CA ASN A 103 4.39 -2.12 -10.10
C ASN A 103 5.52 -2.66 -10.99
N HIS A 104 6.17 -1.79 -11.77
CA HIS A 104 7.31 -2.17 -12.60
C HIS A 104 8.51 -2.62 -11.74
N LEU A 105 8.74 -1.98 -10.59
CA LEU A 105 9.91 -2.22 -9.74
C LEU A 105 9.71 -3.25 -8.62
N LEU A 106 8.47 -3.67 -8.34
CA LEU A 106 8.11 -4.53 -7.21
C LEU A 106 8.81 -5.89 -7.26
N HIS A 107 8.73 -6.56 -8.41
CA HIS A 107 9.16 -7.94 -8.60
C HIS A 107 10.60 -8.09 -9.08
N ARG A 108 11.44 -7.05 -8.91
CA ARG A 108 12.85 -7.12 -9.30
C ARG A 108 13.57 -8.28 -8.60
N PRO A 109 14.30 -9.11 -9.35
CA PRO A 109 15.01 -10.25 -8.77
C PRO A 109 16.16 -9.80 -7.88
N ALA A 110 16.67 -10.73 -7.07
CA ALA A 110 17.88 -10.50 -6.31
C ALA A 110 19.09 -10.33 -7.25
N ARG A 111 19.97 -9.41 -6.90
CA ARG A 111 21.23 -9.14 -7.61
C ARG A 111 22.17 -10.33 -7.41
N ARG A 112 22.66 -10.87 -8.51
CA ARG A 112 23.66 -11.95 -8.52
C ARG A 112 25.05 -11.40 -8.79
N LYS A 113 26.07 -12.05 -8.24
CA LYS A 113 27.48 -11.82 -8.61
C LYS A 113 27.84 -12.63 -9.86
N ALA A 114 29.05 -12.43 -10.37
CA ALA A 114 29.58 -13.18 -11.51
C ALA A 114 29.64 -14.70 -11.27
N ASP A 115 29.82 -15.11 -10.01
CA ASP A 115 29.79 -16.52 -9.57
C ASP A 115 28.37 -17.12 -9.45
N GLY A 116 27.32 -16.36 -9.76
CA GLY A 116 25.92 -16.78 -9.66
C GLY A 116 25.30 -16.67 -8.25
N THR A 117 26.09 -16.34 -7.22
CA THR A 117 25.61 -16.20 -5.83
C THR A 117 24.84 -14.89 -5.62
N ILE A 118 23.90 -14.89 -4.67
CA ILE A 118 23.08 -13.71 -4.32
C ILE A 118 23.89 -12.73 -3.48
N GLN A 119 23.78 -11.44 -3.80
CA GLN A 119 24.34 -10.37 -2.99
C GLN A 119 23.42 -10.01 -1.83
N TYR A 120 24.00 -9.88 -0.63
CA TYR A 120 23.26 -9.53 0.59
C TYR A 120 23.71 -8.20 1.17
N GLY A 121 22.76 -7.44 1.70
CA GLY A 121 22.99 -6.33 2.60
C GLY A 121 22.82 -6.77 4.05
N LYS A 122 23.46 -6.05 4.98
CA LYS A 122 23.31 -6.23 6.43
C LYS A 122 22.51 -5.07 7.01
N VAL A 123 21.52 -5.36 7.84
CA VAL A 123 20.78 -4.34 8.59
C VAL A 123 20.82 -4.68 10.09
N CYS A 124 21.18 -3.70 10.90
CA CYS A 124 21.17 -3.83 12.36
C CYS A 124 19.87 -3.25 12.92
N ASN A 125 19.14 -4.03 13.69
CA ASN A 125 18.01 -3.52 14.45
C ASN A 125 18.54 -2.74 15.66
N LYS A 126 18.40 -1.41 15.64
CA LYS A 126 18.95 -0.52 16.68
C LYS A 126 18.49 -0.86 18.11
N LYS A 127 17.25 -1.35 18.28
CA LYS A 127 16.67 -1.66 19.59
C LYS A 127 17.19 -2.98 20.16
N SER A 128 17.23 -4.02 19.35
CA SER A 128 17.66 -5.36 19.78
C SER A 128 19.15 -5.64 19.57
N ARG A 129 19.87 -4.74 18.88
CA ARG A 129 21.26 -4.90 18.42
C ARG A 129 21.51 -6.18 17.60
N LYS A 130 20.45 -6.80 17.08
CA LYS A 130 20.52 -8.00 16.24
C LYS A 130 20.73 -7.60 14.78
N TRP A 131 21.65 -8.29 14.13
CA TRP A 131 21.91 -8.16 12.70
C TRP A 131 21.01 -9.11 11.90
N ARG A 132 20.54 -8.64 10.75
CA ARG A 132 19.80 -9.45 9.77
C ARG A 132 20.39 -9.23 8.37
N LEU A 133 20.34 -10.28 7.57
CA LEU A 133 20.68 -10.23 6.15
C LEU A 133 19.40 -9.98 5.34
N TYR A 134 19.54 -9.28 4.23
CA TYR A 134 18.50 -9.15 3.21
C TYR A 134 19.11 -9.18 1.82
N SER A 135 18.40 -9.75 0.84
CA SER A 135 18.88 -9.80 -0.54
C SER A 135 18.83 -8.42 -1.18
N LEU A 136 19.93 -7.99 -1.79
CA LEU A 136 19.95 -6.78 -2.62
C LEU A 136 19.23 -7.07 -3.93
N LYS A 137 18.30 -6.22 -4.36
CA LYS A 137 17.64 -6.33 -5.66
C LYS A 137 18.50 -5.74 -6.76
N VAL A 138 18.29 -6.18 -8.00
CA VAL A 138 18.88 -5.55 -9.21
C VAL A 138 18.53 -4.05 -9.24
N GLU A 139 19.37 -3.25 -9.89
CA GLU A 139 19.16 -1.81 -10.04
C GLU A 139 17.82 -1.48 -10.70
N LYS A 140 17.35 -0.25 -10.49
CA LYS A 140 16.06 0.18 -11.03
C LYS A 140 16.21 0.42 -12.52
N ASP A 141 15.31 -0.14 -13.30
CA ASP A 141 15.15 0.17 -14.72
C ASP A 141 13.99 1.17 -14.89
N TYR A 142 14.15 2.08 -15.83
CA TYR A 142 13.18 3.12 -16.18
C TYR A 142 12.83 3.10 -17.68
N SER A 143 13.12 1.99 -18.38
CA SER A 143 12.81 1.81 -19.80
C SER A 143 11.35 2.15 -20.17
N TYR A 144 10.40 1.81 -19.30
CA TYR A 144 8.98 2.08 -19.47
C TYR A 144 8.64 3.59 -19.59
N ILE A 145 9.50 4.49 -19.10
CA ILE A 145 9.28 5.94 -19.21
C ILE A 145 9.31 6.38 -20.67
N SER A 146 10.23 5.86 -21.47
CA SER A 146 10.32 6.18 -22.89
C SER A 146 9.08 5.71 -23.66
N ASP A 147 8.54 4.54 -23.30
CA ASP A 147 7.29 4.04 -23.86
C ASP A 147 6.09 4.93 -23.50
N LEU A 148 6.01 5.38 -22.25
CA LEU A 148 4.99 6.34 -21.81
C LEU A 148 5.09 7.67 -22.58
N GLN A 149 6.29 8.21 -22.73
CA GLN A 149 6.53 9.44 -23.50
C GLN A 149 6.11 9.27 -24.96
N ARG A 150 6.49 8.15 -25.60
CA ARG A 150 6.08 7.80 -26.96
C ARG A 150 4.56 7.73 -27.08
N ALA A 151 3.88 7.04 -26.16
CA ALA A 151 2.42 6.94 -26.15
C ALA A 151 1.73 8.31 -26.01
N ILE A 152 2.27 9.20 -25.17
CA ILE A 152 1.77 10.58 -25.01
C ILE A 152 1.91 11.34 -26.34
N LEU A 153 3.07 11.26 -26.99
CA LEU A 153 3.33 11.94 -28.26
C LEU A 153 2.43 11.42 -29.38
N LEU A 154 2.32 10.10 -29.54
CA LEU A 154 1.42 9.49 -30.53
C LEU A 154 -0.03 9.93 -30.31
N ARG A 155 -0.52 9.86 -29.07
CA ARG A 155 -1.87 10.31 -28.74
C ARG A 155 -2.08 11.80 -29.02
N ARG A 156 -1.04 12.62 -28.88
CA ARG A 156 -1.09 14.05 -29.22
C ARG A 156 -1.14 14.27 -30.73
N ILE A 157 -0.33 13.56 -31.51
CA ILE A 157 -0.29 13.67 -32.97
C ILE A 157 -1.62 13.22 -33.57
N SER A 158 -2.19 12.11 -33.07
CA SER A 158 -3.49 11.60 -33.54
C SER A 158 -4.69 12.43 -33.11
N ALA A 159 -4.55 13.25 -32.05
CA ALA A 159 -5.58 14.19 -31.67
C ALA A 159 -5.52 15.39 -32.62
N ASN A 160 -6.41 15.47 -33.60
CA ASN A 160 -6.60 16.61 -34.53
C ASN A 160 -7.07 17.91 -33.82
N LYS A 161 -6.61 18.16 -32.59
CA LYS A 161 -6.95 19.30 -31.74
C LYS A 161 -5.67 19.82 -31.10
N GLY A 162 -5.48 21.14 -31.12
CA GLY A 162 -4.36 21.81 -30.45
C GLY A 162 -4.36 21.56 -28.93
N ILE A 163 -3.29 21.98 -28.25
CA ILE A 163 -3.24 21.94 -26.78
C ILE A 163 -4.37 22.84 -26.25
N PRO A 164 -5.37 22.29 -25.53
CA PRO A 164 -6.47 23.09 -25.05
C PRO A 164 -5.95 24.14 -24.06
N ARG A 165 -6.21 25.42 -24.34
CA ARG A 165 -5.85 26.54 -23.46
C ARG A 165 -6.63 26.52 -22.14
N SER A 166 -7.83 25.94 -22.16
CA SER A 166 -8.67 25.73 -20.98
C SER A 166 -9.08 24.27 -20.90
N ARG A 167 -8.91 23.68 -19.72
CA ARG A 167 -9.28 22.29 -19.45
C ARG A 167 -10.66 22.29 -18.81
N THR A 168 -11.65 21.73 -19.49
CA THR A 168 -12.99 21.53 -18.91
C THR A 168 -12.86 20.68 -17.65
N ARG A 169 -13.43 21.16 -16.54
CA ARG A 169 -13.43 20.43 -15.26
C ARG A 169 -14.35 19.22 -15.38
N ARG A 170 -13.97 18.10 -14.79
CA ARG A 170 -14.85 16.92 -14.75
C ARG A 170 -16.04 17.19 -13.82
N PRO A 171 -17.22 16.56 -14.06
CA PRO A 171 -18.40 16.76 -13.22
C PRO A 171 -18.18 16.47 -11.73
N ASP A 172 -17.23 15.59 -11.41
CA ASP A 172 -16.82 15.18 -10.06
C ASP A 172 -15.61 15.98 -9.52
N ASP A 173 -15.13 17.00 -10.22
CA ASP A 173 -13.99 17.79 -9.78
C ASP A 173 -14.40 18.68 -8.59
N PRO A 174 -13.80 18.51 -7.40
CA PRO A 174 -14.25 19.21 -6.19
C PRO A 174 -14.15 20.73 -6.30
N ARG A 175 -13.33 21.24 -7.23
CA ARG A 175 -13.22 22.68 -7.50
C ARG A 175 -14.46 23.23 -8.20
N GLN A 176 -15.38 22.40 -8.70
CA GLN A 176 -16.67 22.84 -9.24
C GLN A 176 -17.62 23.33 -8.15
N HIS A 177 -17.49 22.84 -6.92
CA HIS A 177 -18.38 23.19 -5.81
C HIS A 177 -18.09 24.57 -5.18
N GLY A 178 -17.12 25.32 -5.71
CA GLY A 178 -16.77 26.64 -5.18
C GLY A 178 -16.22 26.58 -3.75
N VAL A 179 -16.45 27.64 -2.96
CA VAL A 179 -16.01 27.70 -1.56
C VAL A 179 -16.93 26.83 -0.71
N LEU A 180 -16.34 25.81 -0.06
CA LEU A 180 -17.08 24.84 0.77
C LEU A 180 -17.39 25.33 2.19
N SER A 181 -17.29 26.63 2.46
CA SER A 181 -17.42 27.18 3.81
C SER A 181 -18.82 27.04 4.40
N GLY A 182 -19.85 26.80 3.56
CA GLY A 182 -21.25 26.70 3.97
C GLY A 182 -21.87 28.02 4.43
N ALA A 183 -21.06 28.93 4.97
CA ALA A 183 -21.39 30.32 5.24
C ALA A 183 -21.02 31.20 4.04
N PRO A 184 -21.85 32.23 3.75
CA PRO A 184 -21.49 33.25 2.77
C PRO A 184 -20.19 33.93 3.21
N ALA A 185 -19.36 34.29 2.22
CA ALA A 185 -18.15 35.06 2.51
C ALA A 185 -18.55 36.39 3.17
N PRO A 186 -17.95 36.78 4.29
CA PRO A 186 -18.17 38.11 4.88
C PRO A 186 -17.80 39.18 3.87
N SER A 187 -18.45 40.35 3.97
CA SER A 187 -18.13 41.46 3.09
C SER A 187 -16.67 41.91 3.28
N THR A 188 -16.09 42.49 2.24
CA THR A 188 -14.72 43.01 2.29
C THR A 188 -14.54 44.01 3.45
N GLN A 189 -15.57 44.81 3.75
CA GLN A 189 -15.57 45.77 4.85
C GLN A 189 -15.55 45.10 6.24
N GLU A 190 -16.34 44.03 6.43
CA GLU A 190 -16.31 43.25 7.68
C GLU A 190 -14.96 42.56 7.86
N LEU A 191 -14.37 42.02 6.79
CA LEU A 191 -13.03 41.43 6.84
C LEU A 191 -11.96 42.47 7.21
N PHE A 192 -12.08 43.71 6.72
CA PHE A 192 -11.19 44.81 7.12
C PHE A 192 -11.29 45.10 8.62
N GLN A 193 -12.50 45.22 9.17
CA GLN A 193 -12.70 45.47 10.61
C GLN A 193 -12.16 44.31 11.46
N ILE A 194 -12.34 43.07 11.02
CA ILE A 194 -11.82 41.86 11.69
C ILE A 194 -10.28 41.83 11.65
N GLN A 195 -9.64 42.22 10.54
CA GLN A 195 -8.18 42.27 10.47
C GLN A 195 -7.57 43.38 11.32
N VAL A 196 -8.21 44.57 11.36
CA VAL A 196 -7.80 45.69 12.21
C VAL A 196 -7.92 45.33 13.70
N SER A 197 -9.06 44.76 14.12
CA SER A 197 -9.28 44.32 15.51
C SER A 197 -8.33 43.20 15.96
N ARG A 198 -7.82 42.38 15.03
CA ARG A 198 -6.83 41.32 15.30
C ARG A 198 -5.37 41.79 15.28
N GLY A 199 -5.13 43.08 15.02
CA GLY A 199 -3.78 43.66 15.01
C GLY A 199 -2.87 43.16 13.88
N LEU A 200 -3.43 42.61 12.79
CA LEU A 200 -2.70 41.91 11.73
C LEU A 200 -2.27 42.78 10.52
N GLY A 201 -2.43 44.11 10.54
CA GLY A 201 -1.85 44.94 9.47
C GLY A 201 -2.16 46.44 9.53
N GLN A 202 -1.16 47.24 9.16
CA GLN A 202 -1.29 48.64 8.78
C GLN A 202 -2.27 48.80 7.60
N SER A 203 -2.91 49.98 7.50
CA SER A 203 -3.84 50.33 6.42
C SER A 203 -3.17 50.30 5.05
N LEU A 204 -3.77 49.61 4.07
CA LEU A 204 -3.39 49.70 2.65
C LEU A 204 -3.52 51.15 2.16
N PRO A 205 -2.69 51.59 1.18
CA PRO A 205 -2.77 52.93 0.63
C PRO A 205 -4.16 53.16 0.03
N LYS A 206 -4.78 54.28 0.42
CA LYS A 206 -6.04 54.74 -0.19
C LYS A 206 -5.80 55.01 -1.67
N GLN A 207 -6.70 54.52 -2.52
CA GLN A 207 -6.78 54.90 -3.94
C GLN A 207 -7.01 56.41 -4.06
#